data_AF-A0A3D5YNQ1-F1
#
_entry.id   AF-A0A3D5YNQ1-F1
#
_cell.length_a   1.000
_cell.length_b   1.000
_cell.length_c   1.000
_cell.angle_alpha   90.00
_cell.angle_beta   90.00
_cell.angle_gamma   90.00
#
_symmetry.space_group_name_H-M   'P 1'
#
loop_
_entity.id
_entity.type
_entity.pdbx_description
1 polymer ?
#
loop_
_entity_poly.entity_id
_entity_poly.type
_entity_poly.pdbx_seq_one_letter_code
_entity_poly.pdbx_strand_id
1 'polypeptide(L)'
;MFMLNNFLDQVTIDIIVKLLVALFLGMIIGVERVWAHKTAGMRTYALVSMGSALFVIISNEMVNSYASYLGMNPLMIVAQIVVGVGFLGTGLIFSKDSKVMGLTTATGLWVAAGIGMATGFGLFNIAIVSTFLTLFIFVVLWFVEEQIKKTKFFNEESHEDLH
;
A
#
# COMPACT_ATOMS: atom_id res chain seq x y z
N MET A 1 10.52 -11.46 -35.03
CA MET A 1 10.07 -12.83 -34.69
C MET A 1 10.77 -13.41 -33.46
N PHE A 2 12.05 -13.09 -33.18
CA PHE A 2 12.77 -13.55 -31.98
C PHE A 2 12.30 -12.91 -30.65
N MET A 3 11.74 -11.69 -30.69
CA MET A 3 11.27 -10.99 -29.47
C MET A 3 9.87 -11.39 -29.00
N LEU A 4 9.03 -11.99 -29.85
CA LEU A 4 7.66 -12.39 -29.45
C LEU A 4 7.65 -13.73 -28.68
N ASN A 5 8.65 -14.60 -28.93
CA ASN A 5 8.74 -15.92 -28.29
C ASN A 5 9.20 -15.88 -26.82
N ASN A 6 9.74 -14.76 -26.33
CA ASN A 6 10.15 -14.61 -24.94
C ASN A 6 9.02 -14.18 -23.99
N PHE A 7 7.85 -13.81 -24.53
CA PHE A 7 6.73 -13.34 -23.72
C PHE A 7 6.05 -14.47 -22.92
N LEU A 8 6.22 -15.73 -23.37
CA LEU A 8 5.71 -16.93 -22.71
C LEU A 8 6.80 -17.69 -21.93
N ASP A 9 7.99 -17.11 -21.78
CA ASP A 9 9.01 -17.71 -20.93
C ASP A 9 8.58 -17.65 -19.46
N GLN A 10 8.93 -18.68 -18.69
CA GLN A 10 8.47 -18.84 -17.30
C GLN A 10 8.82 -17.61 -16.44
N VAL A 11 9.98 -16.99 -16.68
CA VAL A 11 10.43 -15.79 -15.99
C VAL A 11 9.50 -14.60 -16.26
N THR A 12 9.12 -14.39 -17.51
CA THR A 12 8.23 -13.28 -17.90
C THR A 12 6.84 -13.47 -17.30
N ILE A 13 6.31 -14.69 -17.30
CA ILE A 13 5.02 -15.02 -16.70
C ILE A 13 5.04 -14.73 -15.19
N ASP A 14 6.09 -15.15 -14.48
CA ASP A 14 6.22 -14.91 -13.04
C ASP A 14 6.26 -13.41 -12.71
N ILE A 15 6.95 -12.59 -13.53
CA ILE A 15 6.98 -11.13 -13.38
C ILE A 15 5.57 -10.54 -13.57
N ILE A 16 4.87 -10.94 -14.62
CA ILE A 16 3.51 -10.45 -14.92
C ILE A 16 2.56 -10.82 -13.79
N VAL A 17 2.59 -12.07 -13.31
CA VAL A 17 1.75 -12.53 -12.19
C VAL A 17 2.01 -11.71 -10.93
N LYS A 18 3.27 -11.49 -10.56
CA LYS A 18 3.61 -10.66 -9.39
C LYS A 18 3.08 -9.23 -9.51
N LEU A 19 3.21 -8.60 -10.67
CA LEU A 19 2.71 -7.24 -10.90
C LEU A 19 1.17 -7.19 -10.85
N LEU A 20 0.49 -8.16 -11.48
CA LEU A 20 -0.97 -8.23 -11.46
C LEU A 20 -1.52 -8.49 -10.06
N VAL A 21 -0.89 -9.39 -9.30
CA VAL A 21 -1.28 -9.66 -7.91
C VAL A 21 -1.09 -8.42 -7.05
N ALA A 22 0.04 -7.72 -7.16
CA ALA A 22 0.29 -6.49 -6.41
C ALA A 22 -0.72 -5.39 -6.76
N LEU A 23 -0.99 -5.21 -8.05
CA LEU A 23 -2.01 -4.29 -8.56
C LEU A 23 -3.38 -4.62 -7.97
N PHE A 24 -3.77 -5.89 -7.98
CA PHE A 24 -5.08 -6.33 -7.51
C PHE A 24 -5.23 -6.17 -5.99
N LEU A 25 -4.25 -6.59 -5.20
CA LEU A 25 -4.26 -6.42 -3.74
C LEU A 25 -4.30 -4.94 -3.34
N GLY A 26 -3.50 -4.09 -3.99
CA GLY A 26 -3.56 -2.65 -3.80
C GLY A 26 -4.91 -2.05 -4.18
N MET A 27 -5.51 -2.52 -5.29
CA MET A 27 -6.83 -2.07 -5.73
C MET A 27 -7.92 -2.42 -4.70
N ILE A 28 -7.91 -3.63 -4.14
CA ILE A 28 -8.88 -4.05 -3.12
C ILE A 28 -8.83 -3.10 -1.91
N ILE A 29 -7.64 -2.76 -1.40
CA ILE A 29 -7.51 -1.81 -0.29
C ILE A 29 -8.07 -0.44 -0.70
N GLY A 30 -7.75 0.01 -1.91
CA GLY A 30 -8.22 1.29 -2.42
C GLY A 30 -9.73 1.37 -2.64
N VAL A 31 -10.45 0.25 -2.82
CA VAL A 31 -11.92 0.22 -2.90
C VAL A 31 -12.52 0.69 -1.58
N GLU A 32 -12.04 0.14 -0.45
CA GLU A 32 -12.47 0.58 0.89
C GLU A 32 -12.20 2.07 1.07
N ARG A 33 -11.03 2.56 0.64
CA ARG A 33 -10.70 3.99 0.77
C ARG A 33 -11.65 4.90 0.01
N VAL A 34 -12.10 4.47 -1.18
CA VAL A 34 -13.07 5.23 -1.99
C VAL A 34 -14.43 5.23 -1.29
N TRP A 35 -14.87 4.09 -0.77
CA TRP A 35 -16.12 4.00 0.00
C TRP A 35 -16.10 4.85 1.27
N ALA A 36 -14.97 4.91 1.97
CA ALA A 36 -14.78 5.75 3.15
C ALA A 36 -14.51 7.24 2.84
N HIS A 37 -14.73 7.67 1.59
CA HIS A 37 -14.54 9.04 1.08
C HIS A 37 -13.15 9.65 1.41
N LYS A 38 -12.10 8.83 1.31
CA LYS A 38 -10.72 9.25 1.62
C LYS A 38 -10.02 9.82 0.39
N THR A 39 -9.00 10.63 0.64
CA THR A 39 -8.30 11.42 -0.38
C THR A 39 -7.55 10.57 -1.42
N ALA A 40 -6.97 9.43 -1.03
CA ALA A 40 -6.35 8.49 -1.96
C ALA A 40 -7.22 7.23 -2.08
N GLY A 41 -7.54 6.86 -3.32
CA GLY A 41 -8.44 5.75 -3.64
C GLY A 41 -7.77 4.61 -4.42
N MET A 42 -8.58 3.81 -5.11
CA MET A 42 -8.15 2.65 -5.92
C MET A 42 -6.91 2.88 -6.78
N ARG A 43 -6.89 3.96 -7.57
CA ARG A 43 -5.79 4.28 -8.49
C ARG A 43 -4.46 4.46 -7.74
N THR A 44 -4.48 5.18 -6.63
CA THR A 44 -3.27 5.46 -5.85
C THR A 44 -2.73 4.20 -5.20
N TYR A 45 -3.58 3.41 -4.53
CA TYR A 45 -3.14 2.19 -3.84
C TYR A 45 -2.66 1.11 -4.82
N ALA A 46 -3.32 0.96 -5.97
CA ALA A 46 -2.90 0.05 -7.01
C ALA A 46 -1.51 0.42 -7.58
N LEU A 47 -1.30 1.71 -7.90
CA LEU A 47 -0.02 2.19 -8.43
C LEU A 47 1.12 2.09 -7.40
N VAL A 48 0.88 2.42 -6.14
CA VAL A 48 1.89 2.31 -5.08
C VAL A 48 2.27 0.85 -4.86
N SER A 49 1.29 -0.06 -4.75
CA SER A 49 1.58 -1.49 -4.55
C SER A 49 2.29 -2.12 -5.75
N MET A 50 1.78 -1.89 -6.96
CA MET A 50 2.40 -2.38 -8.19
C MET A 50 3.81 -1.79 -8.41
N GLY A 51 3.99 -0.49 -8.17
CA GLY A 51 5.28 0.18 -8.30
C GLY A 51 6.32 -0.36 -7.32
N SER A 52 5.93 -0.64 -6.08
CA SER A 52 6.80 -1.30 -5.11
C SER A 52 7.19 -2.71 -5.53
N ALA A 53 6.24 -3.50 -6.09
CA ALA A 53 6.55 -4.81 -6.64
C ALA A 53 7.54 -4.71 -7.82
N LEU A 54 7.33 -3.74 -8.72
CA LEU A 54 8.20 -3.47 -9.86
C LEU A 54 9.64 -3.18 -9.42
N PHE A 55 9.83 -2.30 -8.43
CA PHE A 55 11.18 -1.97 -7.95
C PHE A 55 11.89 -3.16 -7.29
N VAL A 56 11.15 -4.01 -6.57
CA VAL A 56 11.70 -5.26 -6.03
C VAL A 56 12.11 -6.23 -7.15
N ILE A 57 11.29 -6.38 -8.18
CA ILE A 57 11.60 -7.24 -9.33
C ILE A 57 12.85 -6.72 -10.04
N ILE A 58 12.92 -5.42 -10.35
CA ILE A 58 14.11 -4.80 -10.97
C ILE A 58 15.35 -5.06 -10.12
N SER A 59 15.26 -4.86 -8.80
CA SER A 59 16.35 -5.12 -7.85
C SER A 59 16.88 -6.56 -7.95
N ASN A 60 15.98 -7.55 -7.95
CA ASN A 60 16.36 -8.95 -8.04
C ASN A 60 16.98 -9.31 -9.39
N GLU A 61 16.42 -8.81 -10.50
CA GLU A 61 16.98 -9.04 -11.84
C GLU A 61 18.38 -8.44 -11.99
N MET A 62 18.61 -7.25 -11.42
CA MET A 62 19.93 -6.64 -11.42
C MET A 62 20.92 -7.49 -10.60
N VAL A 63 20.54 -7.98 -9.42
CA VAL A 63 21.40 -8.85 -8.59
C VAL A 63 21.76 -10.14 -9.32
N ASN A 64 20.79 -10.78 -9.97
CA ASN A 64 21.03 -12.01 -10.72
C ASN A 64 21.96 -11.77 -11.94
N SER A 65 21.78 -10.65 -12.64
CA SER A 65 22.55 -10.32 -13.85
C SER A 65 23.98 -9.85 -13.55
N TYR A 66 24.20 -9.22 -12.39
CA TYR A 66 25.47 -8.61 -12.01
C TYR A 66 26.08 -9.22 -10.75
N ALA A 67 25.73 -10.47 -10.43
CA ALA A 67 26.12 -11.20 -9.22
C ALA A 67 27.65 -11.21 -8.94
N SER A 68 28.47 -10.98 -9.97
CA SER A 68 29.94 -10.89 -9.89
C SER A 68 30.45 -9.58 -9.26
N TYR A 69 29.61 -8.55 -9.13
CA TYR A 69 29.96 -7.31 -8.45
C TYR A 69 29.76 -7.46 -6.93
N LEU A 70 30.87 -7.73 -6.22
CA LEU A 70 30.94 -7.68 -4.76
C LEU A 70 30.40 -6.32 -4.26
N GLY A 71 29.23 -6.33 -3.61
CA GLY A 71 28.66 -5.15 -2.95
C GLY A 71 27.22 -4.80 -3.31
N MET A 72 26.59 -5.49 -4.26
CA MET A 72 25.19 -5.21 -4.61
C MET A 72 24.22 -5.82 -3.58
N ASN A 73 23.60 -4.98 -2.75
CA ASN A 73 22.65 -5.39 -1.73
C ASN A 73 21.20 -5.02 -2.15
N PRO A 74 20.36 -5.97 -2.59
CA PRO A 74 18.99 -5.71 -3.03
C PRO A 74 18.09 -5.09 -1.95
N LEU A 75 18.46 -5.26 -0.66
CA LEU A 75 17.73 -4.67 0.46
C LEU A 75 17.84 -3.14 0.50
N MET A 76 18.84 -2.55 -0.16
CA MET A 76 18.93 -1.09 -0.26
C MET A 76 17.78 -0.51 -1.07
N ILE A 77 17.38 -1.15 -2.18
CA ILE A 77 16.23 -0.69 -2.97
C ILE A 77 14.94 -0.79 -2.15
N VAL A 78 14.76 -1.86 -1.37
CA VAL A 78 13.63 -2.02 -0.44
C VAL A 78 13.57 -0.86 0.56
N ALA A 79 14.70 -0.51 1.18
CA ALA A 79 14.78 0.61 2.11
C ALA A 79 14.41 1.95 1.44
N GLN A 80 14.83 2.17 0.19
CA GLN A 80 14.50 3.40 -0.55
C GLN A 80 13.01 3.49 -0.91
N ILE A 81 12.32 2.37 -1.14
CA ILE A 81 10.86 2.37 -1.35
C ILE A 81 10.14 2.89 -0.11
N VAL A 82 10.54 2.43 1.09
CA VAL A 82 9.96 2.88 2.37
C VAL A 82 10.15 4.38 2.56
N VAL A 83 11.34 4.90 2.27
CA VAL A 83 11.66 6.34 2.34
C VAL A 83 10.82 7.14 1.34
N GLY A 84 10.74 6.69 0.08
CA GLY A 84 9.97 7.37 -0.97
C GLY A 84 8.49 7.46 -0.65
N VAL A 85 7.88 6.39 -0.12
CA VAL A 85 6.47 6.39 0.29
C VAL A 85 6.26 7.26 1.54
N GLY A 86 7.22 7.31 2.45
CA GLY A 86 7.22 8.25 3.57
C GLY A 86 7.15 9.72 3.11
N PHE A 87 7.91 10.08 2.07
CA PHE A 87 7.86 11.42 1.47
C PHE A 87 6.50 11.74 0.84
N LEU A 88 5.90 10.80 0.11
CA LEU A 88 4.53 10.94 -0.43
C LEU A 88 3.51 11.12 0.69
N GLY A 89 3.68 10.40 1.81
CA GLY A 89 2.85 10.52 3.01
C GLY A 89 2.89 11.93 3.62
N THR A 90 4.08 12.52 3.74
CA THR A 90 4.24 13.92 4.17
C THR A 90 3.46 14.86 3.26
N GLY A 91 3.56 14.71 1.93
CA GLY A 91 2.81 15.54 0.97
C GLY A 91 1.28 15.43 1.11
N LEU A 92 0.76 14.27 1.52
CA LEU A 92 -0.67 14.07 1.78
C LEU A 92 -1.15 14.74 3.06
N ILE A 93 -0.32 14.75 4.11
CA ILE A 93 -0.67 15.30 5.43
C ILE A 93 -0.75 16.83 5.39
N PHE A 94 0.10 17.50 4.62
CA PHE A 94 0.21 18.96 4.57
C PHE A 94 -0.60 19.62 3.43
N SER A 95 -1.45 18.87 2.72
CA SER A 95 -1.95 19.27 1.40
C SER A 95 -3.12 20.28 1.34
N LYS A 96 -3.69 20.78 2.46
CA LYS A 96 -4.63 21.94 2.45
C LYS A 96 -4.99 22.39 3.86
N ASP A 97 -4.89 23.70 4.11
CA ASP A 97 -5.51 24.47 5.21
C ASP A 97 -5.57 23.78 6.58
N SER A 98 -4.43 23.78 7.28
CA SER A 98 -4.28 23.69 8.76
C SER A 98 -4.97 22.56 9.54
N LYS A 99 -5.65 21.62 8.89
CA LYS A 99 -6.22 20.42 9.50
C LYS A 99 -5.43 19.21 9.03
N VAL A 100 -4.93 18.40 9.96
CA VAL A 100 -4.20 17.15 9.67
C VAL A 100 -5.15 16.16 8.99
N MET A 101 -5.35 16.30 7.68
CA MET A 101 -6.17 15.42 6.87
C MET A 101 -5.27 14.38 6.20
N GLY A 102 -5.63 13.10 6.30
CA GLY A 102 -4.98 12.05 5.53
C GLY A 102 -3.86 11.28 6.24
N LEU A 103 -3.68 11.39 7.56
CA LEU A 103 -2.74 10.55 8.31
C LEU A 103 -2.98 9.05 8.07
N THR A 104 -4.24 8.59 8.20
CA THR A 104 -4.63 7.20 7.89
C THR A 104 -4.42 6.85 6.42
N THR A 105 -4.57 7.82 5.52
CA THR A 105 -4.32 7.62 4.08
C THR A 105 -2.83 7.41 3.82
N ALA A 106 -1.95 8.21 4.44
CA ALA A 106 -0.51 8.06 4.35
C ALA A 106 -0.05 6.71 4.92
N THR A 107 -0.54 6.31 6.09
CA THR A 107 -0.26 5.00 6.69
C THR A 107 -0.75 3.85 5.79
N GLY A 108 -1.94 3.98 5.20
CA GLY A 108 -2.46 2.97 4.28
C GLY A 108 -1.60 2.81 3.02
N LEU A 109 -1.09 3.90 2.45
CA LEU A 109 -0.15 3.83 1.31
C LEU A 109 1.18 3.18 1.72
N TRP A 110 1.65 3.43 2.94
CA TRP A 110 2.84 2.79 3.49
C TRP A 110 2.68 1.26 3.56
N VAL A 111 1.53 0.79 4.04
CA VAL A 111 1.21 -0.64 4.07
C VAL A 111 1.03 -1.21 2.66
N ALA A 112 0.38 -0.47 1.74
CA ALA A 112 0.21 -0.89 0.34
C ALA A 112 1.56 -1.10 -0.38
N ALA A 113 2.54 -0.24 -0.10
CA ALA A 113 3.90 -0.41 -0.58
C ALA A 113 4.55 -1.68 -0.03
N GLY A 114 4.39 -1.96 1.27
CA GLY A 114 4.84 -3.21 1.91
C GLY A 114 4.26 -4.45 1.25
N ILE A 115 2.95 -4.45 0.98
CA ILE A 115 2.25 -5.54 0.27
C ILE A 115 2.80 -5.73 -1.14
N GLY A 116 3.08 -4.62 -1.84
CA GLY A 116 3.72 -4.62 -3.15
C GLY A 116 5.11 -5.24 -3.12
N MET A 117 5.94 -4.84 -2.15
CA MET A 117 7.28 -5.40 -1.97
C MET A 117 7.22 -6.91 -1.68
N ALA A 118 6.36 -7.34 -0.77
CA ALA A 118 6.15 -8.76 -0.47
C ALA A 118 5.76 -9.55 -1.72
N THR A 119 4.85 -9.00 -2.54
CA THR A 119 4.45 -9.61 -3.81
C THR A 119 5.60 -9.67 -4.82
N GLY A 120 6.41 -8.61 -4.93
CA GLY A 120 7.60 -8.58 -5.79
C GLY A 120 8.64 -9.64 -5.43
N PHE A 121 8.79 -9.93 -4.12
CA PHE A 121 9.62 -11.04 -3.63
C PHE A 121 8.98 -12.43 -3.83
N GLY A 122 7.73 -12.52 -4.29
CA GLY A 122 6.99 -13.77 -4.41
C GLY A 122 6.41 -14.27 -3.08
N LEU A 123 6.42 -13.45 -2.02
CA LEU A 123 5.90 -13.78 -0.69
C LEU A 123 4.38 -13.56 -0.64
N PHE A 124 3.64 -14.27 -1.51
CA PHE A 124 2.19 -14.07 -1.70
C PHE A 124 1.37 -14.28 -0.42
N ASN A 125 1.75 -15.23 0.43
CA ASN A 125 1.08 -15.47 1.71
C ASN A 125 1.14 -14.22 2.62
N ILE A 126 2.29 -13.56 2.69
CA ILE A 126 2.49 -12.35 3.50
C ILE A 126 1.67 -11.19 2.91
N ALA A 127 1.68 -11.06 1.58
CA ALA A 127 0.94 -10.01 0.88
C ALA A 127 -0.57 -10.15 1.11
N ILE A 128 -1.11 -11.36 0.98
CA ILE A 128 -2.54 -11.67 1.16
C ILE A 128 -2.96 -11.44 2.62
N VAL A 129 -2.23 -12.00 3.60
CA VAL A 129 -2.56 -11.82 5.03
C VAL A 129 -2.51 -10.35 5.42
N SER A 130 -1.48 -9.62 4.99
CA SER A 130 -1.34 -8.18 5.24
C SER A 130 -2.49 -7.38 4.62
N THR A 131 -2.94 -7.75 3.42
CA THR A 131 -4.09 -7.13 2.76
C THR A 131 -5.37 -7.31 3.58
N PHE A 132 -5.65 -8.53 4.03
CA PHE A 132 -6.82 -8.81 4.88
C PHE A 132 -6.77 -8.08 6.21
N LEU A 133 -5.62 -8.05 6.89
CA LEU A 133 -5.44 -7.31 8.13
C LEU A 133 -5.64 -5.80 7.93
N THR A 134 -5.16 -5.26 6.80
CA THR A 134 -5.35 -3.84 6.46
C THR A 134 -6.84 -3.51 6.28
N LEU A 135 -7.57 -4.34 5.53
CA LEU A 135 -9.02 -4.19 5.35
C LEU A 135 -9.77 -4.33 6.67
N PHE A 136 -9.38 -5.31 7.51
CA PHE A 136 -9.97 -5.50 8.83
C PHE A 136 -9.80 -4.24 9.68
N ILE A 137 -8.60 -3.66 9.72
CA ILE A 137 -8.31 -2.41 10.44
C ILE A 137 -9.20 -1.29 9.90
N PHE A 138 -9.27 -1.10 8.58
CA PHE A 138 -10.06 -0.01 8.02
C PHE A 138 -11.56 -0.18 8.26
N VAL A 139 -12.11 -1.38 8.12
CA VAL A 139 -13.55 -1.61 8.31
C VAL A 139 -13.95 -1.61 9.79
N VAL A 140 -13.25 -2.38 10.63
CA VAL A 140 -13.63 -2.58 12.03
C VAL A 140 -13.35 -1.34 12.86
N LEU A 141 -12.18 -0.71 12.71
CA LEU A 141 -11.90 0.49 13.50
C LEU A 141 -12.77 1.66 13.06
N TRP A 142 -13.11 1.76 11.77
CA TRP A 142 -14.06 2.78 11.32
C TRP A 142 -15.44 2.59 11.98
N PHE A 143 -15.95 1.35 12.03
CA PHE A 143 -17.20 1.06 12.72
C PHE A 143 -17.13 1.36 14.22
N VAL A 144 -16.04 0.99 14.90
CA VAL A 144 -15.84 1.26 16.33
C VAL A 144 -15.76 2.77 16.60
N GLU A 145 -15.06 3.54 15.76
CA GLU A 145 -14.99 5.00 15.88
C GLU A 145 -16.37 5.66 15.78
N GLU A 146 -17.24 5.19 14.88
CA GLU A 146 -18.60 5.71 14.77
C GLU A 146 -19.44 5.43 16.02
N GLN A 147 -19.29 4.25 16.63
CA GLN A 147 -20.01 3.93 17.87
C GLN A 147 -19.51 4.80 19.04
N ILE A 148 -18.21 4.99 19.17
CA ILE A 148 -17.62 5.82 20.24
C ILE A 148 -18.08 7.28 20.13
N LYS A 149 -18.14 7.82 18.90
CA LYS A 149 -18.60 9.21 18.67
C LYS A 149 -20.05 9.40 19.07
N LYS A 150 -20.93 8.42 18.81
CA LYS A 150 -22.34 8.47 19.21
C LYS A 150 -22.51 8.53 20.74
N THR A 151 -21.69 7.79 21.49
CA THR A 151 -21.75 7.79 22.96
C THR A 151 -21.24 9.09 23.58
N LYS A 152 -20.20 9.73 23.01
CA LYS A 152 -19.70 11.03 23.51
C LYS A 152 -20.66 12.18 23.24
N PHE A 153 -21.28 12.22 22.06
CA PHE A 153 -22.26 13.25 21.71
C PHE A 153 -23.50 13.21 22.62
N PHE A 154 -24.00 12.01 22.95
CA PHE A 154 -25.13 11.86 23.88
C PHE A 154 -24.82 12.34 25.31
N ASN A 155 -23.55 12.26 25.75
CA ASN A 155 -23.16 12.73 27.07
C ASN A 155 -22.94 14.26 27.13
N GLU A 156 -22.49 14.91 26.06
CA GLU A 156 -22.28 16.37 26.05
C GLU A 156 -23.60 17.15 25.99
N GLU A 157 -24.59 16.73 25.17
CA GLU A 157 -25.93 17.37 25.16
C GLU A 157 -26.67 17.23 26.50
N SER A 158 -26.49 16.11 27.21
CA SER A 158 -27.14 15.89 28.52
C SER A 158 -26.62 16.78 29.66
N HIS A 159 -25.50 17.48 29.46
CA HIS A 159 -24.90 18.38 30.45
C HIS A 159 -25.08 19.88 30.14
N GLU A 160 -25.42 20.26 28.89
CA GLU A 160 -25.77 21.65 28.56
C GLU A 160 -27.22 22.00 28.94
N ASP A 161 -28.14 21.03 28.96
CA ASP A 161 -29.55 21.26 29.32
C ASP A 161 -29.81 21.35 30.85
N LEU A 162 -28.76 21.29 31.67
CA LEU A 162 -28.82 21.34 33.15
C LEU A 162 -28.27 22.64 33.75
N HIS A 163 -27.94 23.64 32.93
CA HIS A 163 -27.46 24.97 33.34
C HIS A 163 -28.28 26.09 32.71
#